data_AF-A0A662D7B9-F1
#
_entry.id   AF-A0A662D7B9-F1
#
_cell.length_a   1.000
_cell.length_b   1.000
_cell.length_c   1.000
_cell.angle_alpha   90.00
_cell.angle_beta   90.00
_cell.angle_gamma   90.00
#
_symmetry.space_group_name_H-M   'P 1'
#
loop_
_entity.id
_entity.type
_entity.pdbx_description
1 polymer ?
#
loop_
_entity_poly.entity_id
_entity_poly.type
_entity_poly.pdbx_seq_one_letter_code
_entity_poly.pdbx_strand_id
1 'polypeptide(L)'
;MKESPELQALVRRIFKAMFVDQDAVTLDNLTPRPANPADQFRVILAAEDEWSTGTTSEYVVQRVKEIGVTAFEFDMIEAYEHGDVGWFAVNVLSQFDNRDPTIGRTTGIFIMEDGLWRLVQWHASLGVPNTEAWGVEISKDLEDLVESLDESAGAAIAASSNTGTVTLMFSDVEGSTHMAESIGDAEWASLISDHMAGLRTSVENHRGTLVKTLGDGAMAAFGAVTDALGCALELQDQATELPFSIRIGLHTGDAIHADGDYIGITVNKAARITSAAEPGEVMLSSVTAEMATGQGFDLGSDRTVELKGLAGSHRLTQLVGGPDRNTRP
;
A
#
# COMPACT_ATOMS: atom_id res chain seq x y z
N MET A 1 -14.12 -19.54 28.72
CA MET A 1 -13.52 -19.87 27.41
C MET A 1 -14.15 -21.17 26.96
N LYS A 2 -14.70 -21.20 25.74
CA LYS A 2 -15.41 -22.36 25.19
C LYS A 2 -14.96 -22.54 23.74
N GLU A 3 -14.79 -23.77 23.30
CA GLU A 3 -14.57 -24.08 21.89
C GLU A 3 -15.78 -23.63 21.06
N SER A 4 -15.52 -23.00 19.91
CA SER A 4 -16.55 -22.41 19.07
C SER A 4 -16.58 -23.04 17.66
N PRO A 5 -17.46 -24.02 17.43
CA PRO A 5 -17.66 -24.60 16.09
C PRO A 5 -18.11 -23.56 15.06
N GLU A 6 -18.81 -22.50 15.51
CA GLU A 6 -19.21 -21.37 14.67
C GLU A 6 -17.98 -20.63 14.13
N LEU A 7 -17.04 -20.26 15.00
CA LEU A 7 -15.80 -19.61 14.58
C LEU A 7 -14.94 -20.54 13.70
N GLN A 8 -14.92 -21.85 13.96
CA GLN A 8 -14.24 -22.80 13.06
C GLN A 8 -14.84 -22.78 11.65
N ALA A 9 -16.16 -22.72 11.52
CA ALA A 9 -16.84 -22.63 10.22
C ALA A 9 -16.55 -21.28 9.53
N LEU A 10 -16.51 -20.19 10.30
CA LEU A 10 -16.16 -18.85 9.83
C LEU A 10 -14.73 -18.80 9.29
N VAL A 11 -13.76 -19.36 10.01
CA VAL A 11 -12.36 -19.46 9.57
C VAL A 11 -12.25 -20.22 8.25
N ARG A 12 -12.94 -21.37 8.12
CA ARG A 12 -12.97 -22.12 6.85
C ARG A 12 -13.54 -21.29 5.70
N ARG A 13 -14.59 -20.52 5.96
CA ARG A 13 -15.20 -19.63 4.97
C ARG A 13 -14.25 -18.50 4.56
N ILE A 14 -13.52 -17.91 5.49
CA ILE A 14 -12.52 -16.85 5.22
C ILE A 14 -11.40 -17.40 4.34
N PHE A 15 -10.81 -18.52 4.70
CA PHE A 15 -9.75 -19.15 3.90
C PHE A 15 -10.25 -19.55 2.50
N LYS A 16 -11.47 -20.09 2.39
CA LYS A 16 -12.06 -20.38 1.07
C LYS A 16 -12.25 -19.12 0.25
N ALA A 17 -12.77 -18.04 0.85
CA ALA A 17 -12.95 -16.75 0.18
C ALA A 17 -11.61 -16.15 -0.29
N MET A 18 -10.56 -16.25 0.52
CA MET A 18 -9.22 -15.76 0.19
C MET A 18 -8.52 -16.59 -0.89
N PHE A 19 -8.37 -17.90 -0.65
CA PHE A 19 -7.44 -18.75 -1.42
C PHE A 19 -8.11 -19.49 -2.57
N VAL A 20 -9.43 -19.66 -2.57
CA VAL A 20 -10.13 -20.47 -3.59
C VAL A 20 -11.09 -19.62 -4.41
N ASP A 21 -12.00 -18.91 -3.76
CA ASP A 21 -13.06 -18.17 -4.45
C ASP A 21 -12.61 -16.77 -4.90
N GLN A 22 -11.56 -16.24 -4.28
CA GLN A 22 -11.06 -14.88 -4.50
C GLN A 22 -12.19 -13.84 -4.39
N ASP A 23 -13.02 -14.01 -3.36
CA ASP A 23 -14.26 -13.27 -3.13
C ASP A 23 -14.06 -12.20 -2.05
N ALA A 24 -13.66 -11.00 -2.49
CA ALA A 24 -13.45 -9.85 -1.64
C ALA A 24 -14.75 -9.38 -0.95
N VAL A 25 -15.91 -9.58 -1.58
CA VAL A 25 -17.22 -9.20 -1.01
C VAL A 25 -17.56 -10.07 0.19
N THR A 26 -17.26 -11.38 0.12
CA THR A 26 -17.41 -12.25 1.28
C THR A 26 -16.48 -11.83 2.42
N LEU A 27 -15.25 -11.40 2.13
CA LEU A 27 -14.31 -10.94 3.15
C LEU A 27 -14.73 -9.62 3.79
N ASP A 28 -15.18 -8.64 3.00
CA ASP A 28 -15.71 -7.35 3.51
C ASP A 28 -16.93 -7.54 4.42
N ASN A 29 -17.73 -8.57 4.16
CA ASN A 29 -18.86 -8.89 5.02
C ASN A 29 -18.46 -9.56 6.34
N LEU A 30 -17.19 -9.97 6.48
CA LEU A 30 -16.65 -10.64 7.66
C LEU A 30 -15.66 -9.75 8.44
N THR A 31 -15.32 -8.57 7.92
CA THR A 31 -14.50 -7.55 8.61
C THR A 31 -15.40 -6.43 9.15
N PRO A 32 -14.95 -5.66 10.16
CA PRO A 32 -15.66 -4.48 10.65
C PRO A 32 -15.81 -3.42 9.55
N ARG A 33 -16.89 -2.64 9.59
CA ARG A 33 -17.07 -1.43 8.78
C ARG A 33 -16.86 -0.21 9.67
N PRO A 34 -15.62 0.26 9.86
CA PRO A 34 -15.37 1.39 10.75
C PRO A 34 -15.85 2.70 10.12
N ALA A 35 -16.16 3.68 10.97
CA ALA A 35 -16.41 5.07 10.56
C ALA A 35 -15.13 5.79 10.07
N ASN A 36 -13.95 5.20 10.33
CA ASN A 36 -12.64 5.70 9.94
C ASN A 36 -11.89 4.63 9.11
N PRO A 37 -11.45 4.94 7.88
CA PRO A 37 -10.69 4.01 7.02
C PRO A 37 -9.42 3.43 7.67
N ALA A 38 -8.78 4.16 8.59
CA ALA A 38 -7.57 3.70 9.29
C ALA A 38 -7.80 2.52 10.26
N ASP A 39 -9.06 2.25 10.63
CA ASP A 39 -9.45 1.14 11.51
C ASP A 39 -9.85 -0.13 10.73
N GLN A 40 -9.69 -0.12 9.39
CA GLN A 40 -9.97 -1.29 8.57
C GLN A 40 -8.91 -2.37 8.85
N PHE A 41 -9.40 -3.51 9.32
CA PHE A 41 -8.80 -4.85 9.32
C PHE A 41 -7.25 -4.90 9.42
N ARG A 42 -6.73 -5.28 10.59
CA ARG A 42 -5.28 -5.43 10.79
C ARG A 42 -4.78 -6.78 10.27
N VAL A 43 -3.92 -6.75 9.27
CA VAL A 43 -3.17 -7.93 8.79
C VAL A 43 -1.72 -7.80 9.22
N ILE A 44 -1.23 -8.80 9.93
CA ILE A 44 0.16 -8.96 10.38
C ILE A 44 0.73 -10.17 9.63
N LEU A 45 1.80 -10.02 8.87
CA LEU A 45 2.45 -11.11 8.15
C LEU A 45 3.74 -11.56 8.85
N ALA A 46 4.48 -12.49 8.26
CA ALA A 46 5.53 -13.26 8.93
C ALA A 46 6.85 -12.50 9.15
N ALA A 47 7.06 -11.36 8.49
CA ALA A 47 8.07 -10.39 8.90
C ALA A 47 7.51 -9.60 10.09
N GLU A 48 8.31 -9.38 11.14
CA GLU A 48 7.85 -8.75 12.41
C GLU A 48 7.17 -7.37 12.21
N ASP A 49 7.33 -6.78 11.02
CA ASP A 49 6.97 -5.39 10.71
C ASP A 49 6.12 -5.20 9.43
N GLU A 50 5.55 -6.25 8.83
CA GLU A 50 4.51 -6.10 7.80
C GLU A 50 3.16 -5.74 8.44
N TRP A 51 3.04 -4.49 8.89
CA TRP A 51 1.81 -3.93 9.42
C TRP A 51 1.06 -3.25 8.29
N SER A 52 0.05 -3.93 7.74
CA SER A 52 -0.91 -3.24 6.88
C SER A 52 -2.13 -2.87 7.72
N THR A 53 -2.22 -1.58 8.07
CA THR A 53 -3.42 -0.96 8.65
C THR A 53 -4.18 -0.27 7.53
N GLY A 54 -5.50 -0.47 7.42
CA GLY A 54 -6.30 0.15 6.35
C GLY A 54 -6.42 -0.68 5.07
N THR A 55 -6.15 -1.99 5.15
CA THR A 55 -6.10 -2.86 3.97
C THR A 55 -7.50 -3.32 3.56
N THR A 56 -7.91 -3.03 2.33
CA THR A 56 -9.20 -3.47 1.78
C THR A 56 -9.19 -4.98 1.54
N SER A 57 -10.36 -5.65 1.61
CA SER A 57 -10.44 -7.09 1.30
C SER A 57 -10.01 -7.40 -0.13
N GLU A 58 -10.20 -6.47 -1.06
CA GLU A 58 -9.72 -6.56 -2.44
C GLU A 58 -8.20 -6.65 -2.49
N TYR A 59 -7.49 -5.80 -1.74
CA TYR A 59 -6.03 -5.87 -1.64
C TYR A 59 -5.58 -7.21 -1.10
N VAL A 60 -6.25 -7.72 -0.06
CA VAL A 60 -5.90 -9.03 0.54
C VAL A 60 -6.09 -10.17 -0.45
N VAL A 61 -7.22 -10.19 -1.18
CA VAL A 61 -7.46 -11.19 -2.22
C VAL A 61 -6.43 -11.10 -3.35
N GLN A 62 -6.08 -9.89 -3.77
CA GLN A 62 -5.06 -9.69 -4.80
C GLN A 62 -3.69 -10.19 -4.34
N ARG A 63 -3.30 -9.91 -3.09
CA ARG A 63 -2.05 -10.45 -2.52
C ARG A 63 -2.04 -11.97 -2.48
N VAL A 64 -3.16 -12.60 -2.13
CA VAL A 64 -3.27 -14.06 -2.13
C VAL A 64 -3.13 -14.65 -3.55
N LYS A 65 -3.62 -13.95 -4.58
CA LYS A 65 -3.38 -14.34 -5.99
C LYS A 65 -1.91 -14.28 -6.36
N GLU A 66 -1.20 -13.23 -5.98
CA GLU A 66 0.25 -13.07 -6.23
C GLU A 66 1.05 -14.20 -5.59
N ILE A 67 0.63 -14.67 -4.41
CA ILE A 67 1.24 -15.82 -3.72
C ILE A 67 0.99 -17.14 -4.50
N GLY A 68 -0.03 -17.23 -5.35
CA GLY A 68 -0.24 -18.36 -6.26
C GLY A 68 -0.59 -19.69 -5.58
N VAL A 69 -1.26 -19.65 -4.42
CA VAL A 69 -1.77 -20.86 -3.76
C VAL A 69 -2.83 -21.52 -4.64
N THR A 70 -2.64 -22.78 -5.01
CA THR A 70 -3.58 -23.53 -5.87
C THR A 70 -4.53 -24.42 -5.09
N ALA A 71 -4.11 -24.85 -3.90
CA ALA A 71 -4.95 -25.54 -2.93
C ALA A 71 -4.42 -25.31 -1.52
N PHE A 72 -5.26 -25.52 -0.51
CA PHE A 72 -4.82 -25.52 0.88
C PHE A 72 -5.55 -26.61 1.68
N GLU A 73 -4.89 -27.09 2.73
CA GLU A 73 -5.48 -28.00 3.71
C GLU A 73 -5.19 -27.51 5.13
N PHE A 74 -6.16 -27.67 6.03
CA PHE A 74 -5.95 -27.41 7.44
C PHE A 74 -5.39 -28.66 8.11
N ASP A 75 -4.14 -28.59 8.56
CA ASP A 75 -3.56 -29.59 9.46
C ASP A 75 -4.17 -29.47 10.87
N MET A 76 -4.47 -28.22 11.29
CA MET A 76 -5.12 -27.93 12.56
C MET A 76 -6.04 -26.72 12.42
N ILE A 77 -7.20 -26.80 13.10
CA ILE A 77 -8.07 -25.65 13.32
C ILE A 77 -8.59 -25.64 14.75
N GLU A 78 -8.24 -24.58 15.47
CA GLU A 78 -8.70 -24.30 16.82
C GLU A 78 -9.38 -22.95 16.83
N ALA A 79 -10.59 -22.87 17.39
CA ALA A 79 -11.28 -21.61 17.59
C ALA A 79 -12.04 -21.61 18.90
N TYR A 80 -11.96 -20.49 19.62
CA TYR A 80 -12.52 -20.34 20.96
C TYR A 80 -13.22 -18.99 21.09
N GLU A 81 -14.20 -18.94 21.98
CA GLU A 81 -14.96 -17.72 22.29
C GLU A 81 -15.05 -17.48 23.81
N HIS A 82 -15.17 -16.21 24.17
CA HIS A 82 -15.48 -15.75 25.52
C HIS A 82 -16.22 -14.42 25.50
N GLY A 83 -17.53 -14.45 25.71
CA GLY A 83 -18.38 -13.27 25.59
C GLY A 83 -18.39 -12.79 24.13
N ASP A 84 -18.10 -11.50 23.94
CA ASP A 84 -18.11 -10.85 22.63
C ASP A 84 -16.76 -10.91 21.90
N VAL A 85 -15.83 -11.75 22.37
CA VAL A 85 -14.50 -11.92 21.77
C VAL A 85 -14.26 -13.38 21.39
N GLY A 86 -13.79 -13.57 20.17
CA GLY A 86 -13.39 -14.86 19.61
C GLY A 86 -11.96 -14.83 19.13
N TRP A 87 -11.32 -15.99 19.05
CA TRP A 87 -10.00 -16.12 18.45
C TRP A 87 -9.82 -17.49 17.81
N PHE A 88 -8.89 -17.58 16.87
CA PHE A 88 -8.53 -18.82 16.24
C PHE A 88 -7.03 -18.97 16.08
N ALA A 89 -6.60 -20.22 15.93
CA ALA A 89 -5.30 -20.61 15.45
C ALA A 89 -5.49 -21.76 14.44
N VAL A 90 -4.79 -21.69 13.31
CA VAL A 90 -4.76 -22.75 12.31
C VAL A 90 -3.34 -23.02 11.87
N ASN A 91 -3.08 -24.28 11.52
CA ASN A 91 -1.96 -24.63 10.67
C ASN A 91 -2.52 -24.92 9.28
N VAL A 92 -2.02 -24.21 8.28
CA VAL A 92 -2.44 -24.35 6.89
C VAL A 92 -1.27 -24.87 6.08
N LEU A 93 -1.50 -25.95 5.34
CA LEU A 93 -0.62 -26.46 4.31
C LEU A 93 -1.07 -25.87 2.98
N SER A 94 -0.28 -24.97 2.41
CA SER A 94 -0.53 -24.34 1.11
C SER A 94 0.21 -25.09 0.01
N GLN A 95 -0.49 -25.39 -1.08
CA GLN A 95 0.03 -26.04 -2.28
C GLN A 95 0.21 -25.05 -3.42
N PHE A 96 1.16 -25.33 -4.31
CA PHE A 96 1.54 -24.48 -5.42
C PHE A 96 1.86 -25.34 -6.64
N ASP A 97 1.73 -24.79 -7.85
CA ASP A 97 2.05 -25.54 -9.08
C ASP A 97 3.56 -25.65 -9.33
N ASN A 98 4.34 -24.65 -8.92
CA ASN A 98 5.75 -24.48 -9.31
C ASN A 98 6.75 -24.55 -8.14
N ARG A 99 6.32 -24.97 -6.94
CA ARG A 99 7.19 -25.09 -5.74
C ARG A 99 6.65 -26.08 -4.73
N ASP A 100 7.48 -26.42 -3.75
CA ASP A 100 7.11 -27.31 -2.66
C ASP A 100 6.01 -26.70 -1.76
N PRO A 101 5.12 -27.53 -1.20
CA PRO A 101 4.11 -27.08 -0.25
C PRO A 101 4.72 -26.43 0.99
N THR A 102 4.04 -25.42 1.52
CA THR A 102 4.50 -24.67 2.70
C THR A 102 3.50 -24.79 3.83
N ILE A 103 3.98 -24.99 5.05
CA ILE A 103 3.15 -24.94 6.25
C ILE A 103 3.29 -23.56 6.89
N GLY A 104 2.15 -22.87 7.03
CA GLY A 104 2.05 -21.62 7.77
C GLY A 104 1.16 -21.77 8.99
N ARG A 105 1.43 -20.97 10.02
CA ARG A 105 0.54 -20.78 11.16
C ARG A 105 -0.22 -19.47 10.96
N THR A 106 -1.54 -19.50 11.15
CA THR A 106 -2.34 -18.28 11.14
C THR A 106 -3.16 -18.19 12.42
N THR A 107 -3.22 -17.00 13.00
CA THR A 107 -4.07 -16.67 14.14
C THR A 107 -4.92 -15.46 13.83
N GLY A 108 -6.04 -15.30 14.52
CA GLY A 108 -6.83 -14.08 14.38
C GLY A 108 -7.80 -13.88 15.52
N ILE A 109 -8.34 -12.66 15.60
CA ILE A 109 -9.25 -12.20 16.64
C ILE A 109 -10.55 -11.75 15.99
N PHE A 110 -11.66 -12.23 16.55
CA PHE A 110 -13.01 -11.81 16.24
C PHE A 110 -13.60 -10.98 17.37
N ILE A 111 -14.44 -10.01 17.02
CA ILE A 111 -15.34 -9.33 17.96
C ILE A 111 -16.79 -9.50 17.50
N MET A 112 -17.73 -9.54 18.43
CA MET A 112 -19.17 -9.56 18.13
C MET A 112 -19.67 -8.13 17.91
N GLU A 113 -20.20 -7.84 16.73
CA GLU A 113 -20.85 -6.56 16.40
C GLU A 113 -22.22 -6.83 15.79
N ASP A 114 -23.28 -6.27 16.38
CA ASP A 114 -24.67 -6.42 15.92
C ASP A 114 -25.11 -7.88 15.71
N GLY A 115 -24.59 -8.79 16.54
CA GLY A 115 -24.89 -10.23 16.47
C GLY A 115 -24.13 -10.97 15.37
N LEU A 116 -23.09 -10.36 14.78
CA LEU A 116 -22.21 -10.96 13.80
C LEU A 116 -20.76 -10.93 14.27
N TRP A 117 -20.03 -12.03 14.09
CA TRP A 117 -18.60 -12.06 14.31
C TRP A 117 -17.85 -11.28 13.21
N ARG A 118 -16.97 -10.38 13.64
CA ARG A 118 -16.14 -9.52 12.80
C ARG A 118 -14.68 -9.78 13.06
N LEU A 119 -13.93 -10.13 12.02
CA LEU A 119 -12.50 -10.36 12.10
C LEU A 119 -11.77 -9.02 12.19
N VAL A 120 -11.21 -8.70 13.34
CA VAL A 120 -10.50 -7.43 13.59
C VAL A 120 -9.00 -7.55 13.43
N GLN A 121 -8.46 -8.76 13.58
CA GLN A 121 -7.03 -9.01 13.49
C GLN A 121 -6.77 -10.36 12.84
N TRP A 122 -5.80 -10.36 11.94
CA TRP A 122 -5.23 -11.53 11.30
C TRP A 122 -3.71 -11.49 11.43
N HIS A 123 -3.11 -12.61 11.79
CA HIS A 123 -1.66 -12.75 11.88
C HIS A 123 -1.23 -14.08 11.24
N ALA A 124 -0.35 -14.02 10.24
CA ALA A 124 0.22 -15.18 9.60
C ALA A 124 1.73 -15.25 9.85
N SER A 125 2.22 -16.43 10.20
CA SER A 125 3.63 -16.73 10.48
C SER A 125 4.05 -17.95 9.67
N LEU A 126 5.22 -17.88 9.05
CA LEU A 126 5.83 -18.97 8.28
C LEU A 126 7.08 -19.47 9.00
N GLY A 127 7.38 -20.76 8.86
CA GLY A 127 8.59 -21.35 9.45
C GLY A 127 9.89 -21.06 8.69
N VAL A 128 9.80 -20.38 7.54
CA VAL A 128 10.91 -20.00 6.66
C VAL A 128 10.68 -18.57 6.14
N PRO A 129 11.72 -17.83 5.74
CA PRO A 129 11.59 -16.47 5.19
C PRO A 129 10.57 -16.40 4.04
N ASN A 130 9.87 -15.26 3.87
CA ASN A 130 8.83 -15.10 2.83
C ASN A 130 9.32 -15.43 1.42
N THR A 131 10.58 -15.14 1.10
CA THR A 131 11.24 -15.48 -0.17
C THR A 131 11.43 -16.99 -0.35
N GLU A 132 11.71 -17.72 0.73
CA GLU A 132 11.86 -19.18 0.73
C GLU A 132 10.49 -19.88 0.77
N ALA A 133 9.53 -19.35 1.54
CA ALA A 133 8.18 -19.88 1.67
C ALA A 133 7.35 -19.64 0.40
N TRP A 134 7.39 -18.43 -0.13
CA TRP A 134 6.47 -17.94 -1.14
C TRP A 134 7.16 -17.44 -2.40
N GLY A 135 8.48 -17.63 -2.55
CA GLY A 135 9.22 -17.34 -3.81
C GLY A 135 9.08 -15.91 -4.32
N VAL A 136 8.55 -15.01 -3.49
CA VAL A 136 8.19 -13.64 -3.77
C VAL A 136 8.69 -12.83 -2.58
N GLU A 137 9.46 -11.80 -2.86
CA GLU A 137 9.82 -10.79 -1.88
C GLU A 137 8.56 -9.96 -1.62
N ILE A 138 8.06 -9.94 -0.38
CA ILE A 138 6.91 -9.08 -0.04
C ILE A 138 7.43 -7.71 0.39
N SER A 139 8.26 -7.12 -0.45
CA SER A 139 8.37 -5.67 -0.59
C SER A 139 7.50 -5.31 -1.78
N LYS A 140 6.68 -4.26 -1.69
CA LYS A 140 5.80 -3.88 -2.80
C LYS A 140 6.51 -2.84 -3.62
N ASP A 141 7.25 -3.27 -4.64
CA ASP A 141 7.86 -2.35 -5.59
C ASP A 141 6.74 -1.50 -6.24
N LEU A 142 7.03 -0.23 -6.49
CA LEU A 142 6.13 0.72 -7.14
C LEU A 142 5.53 0.16 -8.46
N GLU A 143 6.21 -0.75 -9.14
CA GLU A 143 5.69 -1.41 -10.36
C GLU A 143 4.47 -2.31 -10.09
N ASP A 144 4.48 -3.09 -9.00
CA ASP A 144 3.39 -3.98 -8.59
C ASP A 144 2.13 -3.20 -8.23
N LEU A 145 2.29 -1.99 -7.66
CA LEU A 145 1.18 -1.10 -7.43
C LEU A 145 0.48 -0.76 -8.76
N VAL A 146 1.24 -0.31 -9.77
CA VAL A 146 0.62 0.14 -11.02
C VAL A 146 -0.08 -1.01 -11.73
N GLU A 147 0.45 -2.23 -11.65
CA GLU A 147 -0.20 -3.41 -12.22
C GLU A 147 -1.51 -3.75 -11.48
N SER A 148 -1.57 -3.61 -10.15
CA SER A 148 -2.81 -3.80 -9.38
C SER A 148 -3.89 -2.73 -9.63
N LEU A 149 -3.50 -1.52 -10.05
CA LEU A 149 -4.42 -0.41 -10.35
C LEU A 149 -5.05 -0.51 -11.74
N ASP A 150 -4.36 -1.14 -12.70
CA ASP A 150 -4.89 -1.36 -14.05
C ASP A 150 -6.07 -2.35 -14.07
N GLU A 151 -6.11 -3.32 -13.15
CA GLU A 151 -7.20 -4.32 -13.07
C GLU A 151 -8.49 -3.77 -12.41
N SER A 152 -8.35 -2.84 -11.46
CA SER A 152 -9.47 -2.26 -10.68
C SER A 152 -10.21 -1.13 -11.42
N ALA A 153 -9.55 -0.47 -12.37
CA ALA A 153 -10.14 0.61 -13.18
C ALA A 153 -11.34 0.15 -14.05
N GLY A 154 -11.43 -1.14 -14.39
CA GLY A 154 -12.53 -1.69 -15.19
C GLY A 154 -13.86 -1.83 -14.45
N ALA A 155 -13.85 -1.97 -13.12
CA ALA A 155 -15.04 -2.23 -12.32
C ALA A 155 -15.63 -0.96 -11.64
N ALA A 156 -14.79 0.00 -11.27
CA ALA A 156 -15.20 1.19 -10.52
C ALA A 156 -15.96 2.27 -11.32
N ILE A 157 -15.92 2.22 -12.67
CA ILE A 157 -16.61 3.18 -13.55
C ILE A 157 -18.15 3.18 -13.34
N ALA A 158 -18.70 2.15 -12.69
CA ALA A 158 -20.15 2.00 -12.47
C ALA A 158 -20.68 2.58 -11.15
N ALA A 159 -19.85 2.96 -10.17
CA ALA A 159 -20.35 3.34 -8.83
C ALA A 159 -19.63 4.56 -8.22
N SER A 160 -20.40 5.64 -8.01
CA SER A 160 -20.08 6.90 -7.32
C SER A 160 -19.33 7.99 -8.12
N SER A 161 -19.95 9.18 -8.15
CA SER A 161 -19.62 10.30 -9.04
C SER A 161 -18.95 11.45 -8.29
N ASN A 162 -17.75 11.24 -7.75
CA ASN A 162 -16.95 12.35 -7.22
C ASN A 162 -15.61 12.45 -7.96
N THR A 163 -15.70 12.70 -9.27
CA THR A 163 -14.56 13.11 -10.11
C THR A 163 -14.15 14.53 -9.77
N GLY A 164 -12.87 14.74 -9.46
CA GLY A 164 -12.31 16.07 -9.21
C GLY A 164 -10.84 16.13 -9.58
N THR A 165 -10.35 17.34 -9.84
CA THR A 165 -8.94 17.59 -10.09
C THR A 165 -8.17 17.46 -8.77
N VAL A 166 -7.17 16.59 -8.77
CA VAL A 166 -6.32 16.27 -7.62
C VAL A 166 -4.85 16.28 -8.05
N THR A 167 -3.94 16.60 -7.14
CA THR A 167 -2.51 16.35 -7.33
C THR A 167 -2.12 15.11 -6.55
N LEU A 168 -1.68 14.07 -7.26
CA LEU A 168 -1.20 12.83 -6.68
C LEU A 168 0.32 12.86 -6.63
N MET A 169 0.85 12.44 -5.48
CA MET A 169 2.28 12.26 -5.23
C MET A 169 2.54 10.79 -4.92
N PHE A 170 3.54 10.24 -5.57
CA PHE A 170 4.10 8.94 -5.24
C PHE A 170 5.55 9.10 -4.82
N SER A 171 5.92 8.50 -3.68
CA SER A 171 7.30 8.38 -3.24
C SER A 171 7.70 6.91 -3.15
N ASP A 172 8.98 6.65 -3.34
CA ASP A 172 9.56 5.31 -3.35
C ASP A 172 11.01 5.38 -2.88
N VAL A 173 11.48 4.37 -2.15
CA VAL A 173 12.86 4.30 -1.66
C VAL A 173 13.72 3.55 -2.68
N GLU A 174 14.90 4.09 -2.99
CA GLU A 174 15.82 3.39 -3.89
C GLU A 174 16.53 2.23 -3.17
N GLY A 175 16.57 1.06 -3.82
CA GLY A 175 17.45 -0.05 -3.42
C GLY A 175 17.07 -0.69 -2.10
N SER A 176 15.80 -0.61 -1.72
CA SER A 176 15.26 -1.13 -0.47
C SER A 176 15.55 -2.61 -0.24
N THR A 177 15.40 -3.45 -1.25
CA THR A 177 15.77 -4.88 -1.22
C THR A 177 17.23 -5.08 -0.81
N HIS A 178 18.16 -4.40 -1.49
CA HIS A 178 19.59 -4.55 -1.20
C HIS A 178 19.95 -3.95 0.17
N MET A 179 19.27 -2.89 0.57
CA MET A 179 19.47 -2.29 1.89
C MET A 179 19.00 -3.24 2.99
N ALA A 180 17.80 -3.81 2.86
CA ALA A 180 17.23 -4.79 3.79
C ALA A 180 18.14 -6.01 3.97
N GLU A 181 18.68 -6.55 2.88
CA GLU A 181 19.66 -7.65 2.94
C GLU A 181 20.96 -7.27 3.69
N SER A 182 21.37 -6.01 3.60
CA SER A 182 22.65 -5.54 4.15
C SER A 182 22.62 -5.21 5.64
N ILE A 183 21.53 -4.61 6.13
CA ILE A 183 21.36 -4.19 7.53
C ILE A 183 20.46 -5.14 8.33
N GLY A 184 19.77 -6.05 7.66
CA GLY A 184 18.84 -7.00 8.25
C GLY A 184 17.44 -6.41 8.46
N ASP A 185 16.44 -7.29 8.36
CA ASP A 185 15.02 -6.95 8.28
C ASP A 185 14.53 -6.06 9.44
N ALA A 186 14.94 -6.33 10.67
CA ALA A 186 14.50 -5.59 11.84
C ALA A 186 15.02 -4.14 11.89
N GLU A 187 16.26 -3.91 11.47
CA GLU A 187 16.84 -2.56 11.41
C GLU A 187 16.25 -1.76 10.25
N TRP A 188 16.06 -2.42 9.10
CA TRP A 188 15.38 -1.86 7.94
C TRP A 188 13.94 -1.44 8.25
N ALA A 189 13.18 -2.30 8.92
CA ALA A 189 11.81 -2.02 9.28
C ALA A 189 11.68 -0.83 10.25
N SER A 190 12.58 -0.71 11.23
CA SER A 190 12.61 0.45 12.12
C SER A 190 12.85 1.75 11.34
N LEU A 191 13.80 1.74 10.39
CA LEU A 191 14.10 2.90 9.55
C LEU A 191 12.93 3.29 8.65
N ILE A 192 12.26 2.30 8.03
CA ILE A 192 11.07 2.54 7.21
C ILE A 192 9.90 3.05 8.05
N SER A 193 9.69 2.51 9.26
CA SER A 193 8.66 2.99 10.17
C SER A 193 8.86 4.47 10.52
N ASP A 194 10.09 4.86 10.86
CA ASP A 194 10.42 6.26 11.18
C ASP A 194 10.26 7.17 9.96
N HIS A 195 10.68 6.71 8.78
CA HIS A 195 10.48 7.42 7.52
C HIS A 195 8.99 7.63 7.21
N MET A 196 8.17 6.59 7.34
CA MET A 196 6.72 6.65 7.11
C MET A 196 6.01 7.58 8.10
N ALA A 197 6.47 7.63 9.35
CA ALA A 197 5.94 8.57 10.35
C ALA A 197 6.27 10.03 9.99
N GLY A 198 7.51 10.31 9.56
CA GLY A 198 7.91 11.62 9.05
C GLY A 198 7.14 12.00 7.78
N LEU A 199 6.92 11.03 6.89
CA LEU A 199 6.16 11.22 5.66
C LEU A 199 4.72 11.61 5.95
N ARG A 200 4.03 10.86 6.82
CA ARG A 200 2.65 11.18 7.24
C ARG A 200 2.55 12.58 7.80
N THR A 201 3.49 12.95 8.68
CA THR A 201 3.54 14.28 9.29
C THR A 201 3.69 15.39 8.25
N SER A 202 4.58 15.20 7.27
CA SER A 202 4.83 16.18 6.20
C SER A 202 3.61 16.35 5.28
N VAL A 203 2.94 15.23 4.95
CA VAL A 203 1.70 15.25 4.17
C VAL A 203 0.60 16.01 4.90
N GLU A 204 0.42 15.77 6.21
CA GLU A 204 -0.57 16.46 7.03
C GLU A 204 -0.27 17.97 7.18
N ASN A 205 1.00 18.34 7.42
CA ASN A 205 1.44 19.74 7.50
C ASN A 205 1.15 20.51 6.21
N HIS A 206 1.23 19.82 5.08
CA HIS A 206 0.89 20.35 3.77
C HIS A 206 -0.57 20.13 3.38
N ARG A 207 -1.49 19.86 4.32
CA ARG A 207 -2.94 19.72 4.05
C ARG A 207 -3.25 18.63 3.01
N GLY A 208 -2.36 17.66 2.87
CA GLY A 208 -2.55 16.47 2.04
C GLY A 208 -3.25 15.36 2.82
N THR A 209 -3.56 14.29 2.10
CA THR A 209 -4.06 13.04 2.67
C THR A 209 -3.16 11.91 2.21
N LEU A 210 -2.58 11.18 3.16
CA LEU A 210 -1.90 9.93 2.87
C LEU A 210 -2.95 8.89 2.50
N VAL A 211 -2.96 8.45 1.24
CA VAL A 211 -3.96 7.53 0.70
C VAL A 211 -3.61 6.10 1.13
N LYS A 212 -2.37 5.68 0.87
CA LYS A 212 -1.86 4.35 1.24
C LYS A 212 -0.34 4.32 1.28
N THR A 213 0.19 3.37 2.04
CA THR A 213 1.61 2.99 2.08
C THR A 213 1.76 1.59 1.47
N LEU A 214 2.92 1.34 0.87
CA LEU A 214 3.19 0.17 0.04
C LEU A 214 4.62 -0.30 0.32
N GLY A 215 4.81 -0.91 1.50
CA GLY A 215 6.15 -1.19 2.01
C GLY A 215 6.87 0.11 2.34
N ASP A 216 7.89 0.42 1.56
CA ASP A 216 8.73 1.62 1.59
C ASP A 216 8.22 2.76 0.68
N GLY A 217 7.26 2.48 -0.20
CA GLY A 217 6.58 3.47 -1.04
C GLY A 217 5.33 4.07 -0.41
N ALA A 218 4.91 5.25 -0.87
CA ALA A 218 3.69 5.91 -0.41
C ALA A 218 2.95 6.67 -1.52
N MET A 219 1.63 6.74 -1.37
CA MET A 219 0.72 7.52 -2.20
C MET A 219 0.02 8.59 -1.36
N ALA A 220 0.12 9.85 -1.78
CA ALA A 220 -0.58 10.96 -1.16
C ALA A 220 -1.36 11.79 -2.18
N ALA A 221 -2.44 12.41 -1.72
CA ALA A 221 -3.32 13.24 -2.53
C ALA A 221 -3.43 14.65 -1.92
N PHE A 222 -3.42 15.66 -2.79
CA PHE A 222 -3.48 17.06 -2.41
C PHE A 222 -4.52 17.81 -3.24
N GLY A 223 -5.29 18.67 -2.59
CA GLY A 223 -6.24 19.56 -3.26
C GLY A 223 -5.56 20.74 -3.98
N ALA A 224 -4.33 21.08 -3.61
CA ALA A 224 -3.56 22.16 -4.22
C ALA A 224 -2.17 21.68 -4.66
N VAL A 225 -1.72 22.14 -5.85
CA VAL A 225 -0.40 21.81 -6.39
C VAL A 225 0.72 22.33 -5.49
N THR A 226 0.59 23.55 -4.98
CA THR A 226 1.60 24.18 -4.12
C THR A 226 1.88 23.37 -2.86
N ASP A 227 0.84 22.75 -2.31
CA ASP A 227 0.91 21.92 -1.10
C ASP A 227 1.68 20.63 -1.38
N ALA A 228 1.39 19.97 -2.51
CA ALA A 228 2.09 18.77 -2.93
C ALA A 228 3.58 19.03 -3.22
N LEU A 229 3.90 20.16 -3.87
CA LEU A 229 5.27 20.56 -4.16
C LEU A 229 6.06 20.90 -2.88
N GLY A 230 5.44 21.62 -1.94
CA GLY A 230 6.03 21.89 -0.63
C GLY A 230 6.34 20.60 0.14
N CYS A 231 5.36 19.68 0.18
CA CYS A 231 5.54 18.38 0.78
C CYS A 231 6.67 17.58 0.14
N ALA A 232 6.75 17.53 -1.19
CA ALA A 232 7.79 16.79 -1.89
C ALA A 232 9.20 17.32 -1.57
N LEU A 233 9.37 18.64 -1.45
CA LEU A 233 10.63 19.25 -1.05
C LEU A 233 10.98 18.95 0.41
N GLU A 234 10.02 19.04 1.33
CA GLU A 234 10.23 18.69 2.73
C GLU A 234 10.66 17.22 2.89
N LEU A 235 10.04 16.30 2.14
CA LEU A 235 10.39 14.89 2.15
C LEU A 235 11.80 14.64 1.61
N GLN A 236 12.21 15.32 0.54
CA GLN A 236 13.59 15.21 0.04
C GLN A 236 14.61 15.74 1.05
N ASP A 237 14.30 16.84 1.74
CA ASP A 237 15.16 17.40 2.77
C ASP A 237 15.23 16.50 4.02
N GLN A 238 14.16 15.77 4.36
CA GLN A 238 14.20 14.75 5.43
C GLN A 238 15.04 13.54 5.02
N ALA A 239 14.97 13.14 3.75
CA ALA A 239 15.71 11.98 3.24
C ALA A 239 17.24 12.18 3.24
N THR A 240 17.75 13.42 3.29
CA THR A 240 19.21 13.65 3.38
C THR A 240 19.83 13.17 4.68
N GLU A 241 19.02 12.98 5.73
CA GLU A 241 19.45 12.44 7.02
C GLU A 241 19.28 10.92 7.13
N LEU A 242 18.76 10.27 6.08
CA LEU A 242 18.51 8.83 6.03
C LEU A 242 19.63 8.10 5.26
N PRO A 243 19.84 6.79 5.51
CA PRO A 243 20.86 6.01 4.82
C PRO A 243 20.47 5.63 3.38
N PHE A 244 19.33 6.13 2.87
CA PHE A 244 18.80 5.85 1.55
C PHE A 244 18.25 7.12 0.88
N SER A 245 18.14 7.09 -0.45
CA SER A 245 17.52 8.16 -1.22
C SER A 245 16.07 7.81 -1.56
N ILE A 246 15.23 8.83 -1.67
CA ILE A 246 13.85 8.68 -2.16
C ILE A 246 13.70 9.33 -3.52
N ARG A 247 12.86 8.75 -4.36
CA ARG A 247 12.40 9.35 -5.62
C ARG A 247 10.94 9.72 -5.50
N ILE A 248 10.56 10.87 -6.05
CA ILE A 248 9.19 11.39 -5.96
C ILE A 248 8.69 11.79 -7.34
N GLY A 249 7.44 11.44 -7.63
CA GLY A 249 6.74 11.83 -8.85
C GLY A 249 5.39 12.45 -8.54
N LEU A 250 5.04 13.53 -9.26
CA LEU A 250 3.79 14.25 -9.10
C LEU A 250 3.04 14.41 -10.42
N HIS A 251 1.73 14.18 -10.36
CA HIS A 251 0.83 14.46 -11.46
C HIS A 251 -0.48 15.09 -10.98
N THR A 252 -0.94 16.11 -11.69
CA THR A 252 -2.22 16.76 -11.48
C THR A 252 -3.17 16.40 -12.61
N GLY A 253 -4.34 15.88 -12.26
CA GLY A 253 -5.36 15.46 -13.22
C GLY A 253 -6.66 15.10 -12.52
N ASP A 254 -7.67 14.74 -13.32
CA ASP A 254 -8.95 14.30 -12.77
C ASP A 254 -8.85 12.83 -12.35
N ALA A 255 -9.30 12.52 -11.15
CA ALA A 255 -9.36 11.15 -10.64
C ALA A 255 -10.73 10.88 -10.02
N ILE A 256 -11.13 9.61 -10.02
CA ILE A 256 -12.32 9.15 -9.32
C ILE A 256 -11.90 8.84 -7.89
N HIS A 257 -12.50 9.52 -6.92
CA HIS A 257 -12.34 9.20 -5.51
C HIS A 257 -13.45 8.25 -5.06
N ALA A 258 -13.09 7.03 -4.67
CA ALA A 258 -14.02 5.98 -4.24
C ALA A 258 -13.46 5.28 -2.99
N ASP A 259 -14.27 5.19 -1.94
CA ASP A 259 -13.94 4.49 -0.67
C ASP A 259 -12.60 4.87 -0.03
N GLY A 260 -12.15 6.12 -0.21
CA GLY A 260 -10.88 6.62 0.33
C GLY A 260 -9.67 6.38 -0.57
N ASP A 261 -9.87 5.80 -1.76
CA ASP A 261 -8.86 5.54 -2.77
C ASP A 261 -9.09 6.38 -4.04
N TYR A 262 -8.07 6.45 -4.90
CA TYR A 262 -8.13 7.08 -6.20
C TYR A 262 -7.95 6.05 -7.30
N ILE A 263 -8.78 6.16 -8.35
CA ILE A 263 -8.76 5.26 -9.49
C ILE A 263 -8.66 6.07 -10.78
N GLY A 264 -7.92 5.51 -11.74
CA GLY A 264 -7.89 5.98 -13.13
C GLY A 264 -6.50 6.36 -13.61
N ILE A 265 -6.45 6.83 -14.86
CA ILE A 265 -5.20 7.11 -15.59
C ILE A 265 -4.29 8.12 -14.88
N THR A 266 -4.86 9.02 -14.07
CA THR A 266 -4.12 10.01 -13.28
C THR A 266 -3.22 9.36 -12.23
N VAL A 267 -3.70 8.27 -11.60
CA VAL A 267 -2.94 7.51 -10.61
C VAL A 267 -1.78 6.80 -11.29
N ASN A 268 -2.07 6.06 -12.37
CA ASN A 268 -1.06 5.33 -13.14
C ASN A 268 0.03 6.26 -13.64
N LYS A 269 -0.35 7.44 -14.14
CA LYS A 269 0.60 8.43 -14.63
C LYS A 269 1.48 9.00 -13.52
N ALA A 270 0.93 9.31 -12.35
CA ALA A 270 1.73 9.77 -11.21
C ALA A 270 2.77 8.72 -10.80
N ALA A 271 2.36 7.45 -10.69
CA ALA A 271 3.26 6.36 -10.34
C ALA A 271 4.35 6.14 -11.41
N ARG A 272 4.01 6.15 -12.71
CA ARG A 272 5.00 6.02 -13.79
C ARG A 272 5.99 7.19 -13.84
N ILE A 273 5.58 8.38 -13.41
CA ILE A 273 6.48 9.52 -13.26
C ILE A 273 7.50 9.27 -12.14
N THR A 274 7.06 8.74 -11.00
CA THR A 274 7.96 8.34 -9.91
C THR A 274 8.94 7.27 -10.35
N SER A 275 8.49 6.25 -11.10
CA SER A 275 9.39 5.21 -11.64
C SER A 275 10.45 5.78 -12.61
N ALA A 276 10.16 6.90 -13.28
CA ALA A 276 11.07 7.55 -14.20
C ALA A 276 12.01 8.59 -13.54
N ALA A 277 11.80 8.86 -12.25
CA ALA A 277 12.64 9.76 -11.46
C ALA A 277 13.91 9.03 -10.98
N GLU A 278 15.04 9.72 -11.03
CA GLU A 278 16.27 9.21 -10.41
C GLU A 278 16.20 9.37 -8.88
N PRO A 279 17.06 8.67 -8.13
CA PRO A 279 17.15 8.81 -6.68
C PRO A 279 17.47 10.25 -6.27
N GLY A 280 16.74 10.77 -5.30
CA GLY A 280 16.84 12.17 -4.86
C GLY A 280 16.16 13.18 -5.80
N GLU A 281 15.50 12.73 -6.87
CA GLU A 281 14.74 13.62 -7.76
C GLU A 281 13.27 13.74 -7.36
N VAL A 282 12.71 14.91 -7.64
CA VAL A 282 11.27 15.16 -7.67
C VAL A 282 10.88 15.50 -9.10
N MET A 283 10.09 14.65 -9.74
CA MET A 283 9.67 14.82 -11.13
C MET A 283 8.20 15.19 -11.23
N LEU A 284 7.91 16.22 -12.03
CA LEU A 284 6.57 16.74 -12.25
C LEU A 284 6.10 16.37 -13.66
N SER A 285 4.83 16.03 -13.81
CA SER A 285 4.20 16.07 -15.12
C SER A 285 4.19 17.50 -15.70
N SER A 286 4.15 17.63 -17.02
CA SER A 286 3.98 18.94 -17.70
C SER A 286 2.83 19.79 -17.13
N VAL A 287 1.67 19.19 -16.86
CA VAL A 287 0.51 19.90 -16.26
C VAL A 287 0.85 20.44 -14.87
N THR A 288 1.46 19.62 -14.02
CA THR A 288 1.86 20.02 -12.67
C THR A 288 2.92 21.13 -12.71
N ALA A 289 3.89 21.05 -13.62
CA ALA A 289 4.92 22.07 -13.81
C ALA A 289 4.31 23.41 -14.31
N GLU A 290 3.34 23.35 -15.23
CA GLU A 290 2.61 24.54 -15.68
C GLU A 290 1.83 25.19 -14.53
N MET A 291 1.20 24.40 -13.66
CA MET A 291 0.50 24.92 -12.47
C MET A 291 1.45 25.45 -11.39
N ALA A 292 2.70 24.99 -11.34
CA ALA A 292 3.73 25.52 -10.45
C ALA A 292 4.27 26.90 -10.90
N THR A 293 4.10 27.25 -12.17
CA THR A 293 4.65 28.47 -12.75
C THR A 293 4.08 29.72 -12.05
N GLY A 294 4.96 30.58 -11.56
CA GLY A 294 4.58 31.81 -10.85
C GLY A 294 4.19 31.61 -9.38
N GLN A 295 4.32 30.39 -8.84
CA GLN A 295 4.04 30.08 -7.42
C GLN A 295 5.31 30.11 -6.53
N GLY A 296 6.45 30.54 -7.07
CA GLY A 296 7.72 30.65 -6.34
C GLY A 296 8.51 29.34 -6.21
N PHE A 297 8.16 28.31 -7.00
CA PHE A 297 8.95 27.08 -7.11
C PHE A 297 10.00 27.19 -8.21
N ASP A 298 11.18 26.62 -7.93
CA ASP A 298 12.27 26.53 -8.88
C ASP A 298 12.16 25.21 -9.66
N LEU A 299 12.04 25.34 -10.98
CA LEU A 299 11.95 24.22 -11.91
C LEU A 299 13.28 24.03 -12.62
N GLY A 300 13.76 22.79 -12.63
CA GLY A 300 15.01 22.36 -13.25
C GLY A 300 14.84 21.93 -14.70
N SER A 301 15.64 20.94 -15.10
CA SER A 301 15.65 20.46 -16.48
C SER A 301 14.40 19.67 -16.86
N ASP A 302 14.02 19.77 -18.13
CA ASP A 302 13.00 18.93 -18.73
C ASP A 302 13.60 17.62 -19.26
N ARG A 303 12.89 16.52 -19.04
CA ARG A 303 13.19 15.19 -19.59
C ARG A 303 11.98 14.70 -20.39
N THR A 304 12.21 14.25 -21.62
CA THR A 304 11.16 13.58 -22.41
C THR A 304 11.34 12.07 -22.29
N VAL A 305 10.30 11.37 -21.83
CA VAL A 305 10.33 9.92 -21.58
C VAL A 305 9.10 9.24 -22.18
N GLU A 306 9.22 7.96 -22.52
CA GLU A 306 8.07 7.09 -22.77
C GLU A 306 7.69 6.43 -21.45
N LEU A 307 6.43 6.54 -21.03
CA LEU A 307 5.96 5.93 -19.79
C LEU A 307 5.27 4.61 -20.10
N LYS A 308 5.71 3.50 -19.47
CA LYS A 308 5.14 2.16 -19.68
C LYS A 308 3.62 2.19 -19.52
N GLY A 309 2.90 1.74 -20.55
CA GLY A 309 1.43 1.67 -20.56
C GLY A 309 0.71 2.97 -20.93
N LEU A 310 1.43 4.07 -21.15
CA LEU A 310 0.86 5.35 -21.58
C LEU A 310 1.30 5.67 -23.01
N ALA A 311 0.38 6.23 -23.79
CA ALA A 311 0.63 6.49 -25.20
C ALA A 311 1.45 7.77 -25.41
N GLY A 312 2.56 7.63 -26.13
CA GLY A 312 3.38 8.74 -26.63
C GLY A 312 4.38 9.29 -25.61
N SER A 313 5.15 10.27 -26.07
CA SER A 313 6.20 10.88 -25.26
C SER A 313 5.64 11.87 -24.24
N HIS A 314 6.17 11.81 -23.02
CA HIS A 314 5.77 12.67 -21.91
C HIS A 314 6.93 13.55 -21.48
N ARG A 315 6.69 14.86 -21.40
CA ARG A 315 7.62 15.82 -20.80
C ARG A 315 7.44 15.84 -19.29
N LEU A 316 8.53 15.56 -18.58
CA LEU A 316 8.67 15.67 -17.14
C LEU A 316 9.61 16.82 -16.81
N THR A 317 9.32 17.56 -15.76
CA THR A 317 10.13 18.70 -15.31
C THR A 317 10.58 18.45 -13.88
N GLN A 318 11.87 18.61 -13.61
CA GLN A 318 12.39 18.46 -12.26
C GLN A 318 11.95 19.63 -11.36
N LEU A 319 11.53 19.33 -10.13
CA LEU A 319 11.39 20.34 -9.07
C LEU A 319 12.70 20.40 -8.29
N VAL A 320 13.31 21.58 -8.21
CA VAL A 320 14.63 21.77 -7.55
C VAL A 320 14.57 22.65 -6.31
N GLY A 321 13.51 23.43 -6.12
CA GLY A 321 13.35 24.26 -4.93
C GLY A 321 12.03 24.99 -4.84
N GLY A 322 11.85 25.74 -3.77
CA GLY A 322 10.59 26.39 -3.44
C GLY A 322 10.70 27.52 -2.43
N PRO A 323 9.59 28.21 -2.13
CA PRO A 323 9.58 29.45 -1.35
C PRO A 323 10.22 29.34 0.04
N ASP A 324 10.12 28.17 0.67
CA ASP A 324 10.63 27.92 2.03
C ASP A 324 12.08 27.41 2.08
N ARG A 325 12.73 27.15 0.94
CA ARG A 325 14.12 26.66 0.91
C ARG A 325 15.18 27.69 1.34
N ASN A 326 14.82 28.96 1.47
CA ASN A 326 15.76 30.05 1.78
C ASN A 326 15.77 30.48 3.26
N THR A 327 15.15 29.72 4.18
CA THR A 327 15.01 30.12 5.60
C THR A 327 15.63 29.20 6.65
N ARG A 328 16.50 28.24 6.30
CA ARG A 328 17.35 27.58 7.31
C ARG A 328 18.77 28.19 7.30
N PRO A 329 19.23 28.75 8.44
CA PRO A 329 20.54 29.38 8.56
C PRO A 329 21.70 28.39 8.44
#